data_AF-A0AAV0DTD3-F1
#
_entry.id   AF-A0AAV0DTD3-F1
#
_cell.length_a   1.000
_cell.length_b   1.000
_cell.length_c   1.000
_cell.angle_alpha   90.00
_cell.angle_beta   90.00
_cell.angle_gamma   90.00
#
_symmetry.space_group_name_H-M   'P 1'
#
loop_
_entity.id
_entity.type
_entity.pdbx_description
1 polymer ?
#
loop_
_entity_poly.entity_id
_entity_poly.type
_entity_poly.pdbx_seq_one_letter_code
_entity_poly.pdbx_strand_id
1 'polypeptide(L)'
;MDPEVPAANNLPPAVANLPPGWRFRPSDEQLLDMLTKKRLQQEVDHRIPEVRDFYLQTPEELTAGYADMLGLGEDEWYFFTPWAYEEENPPLLADEFWKQRGNTKTVRVRAGSTYYGFKKTLVLIRNGIKTAWRLDEYNAAPPLAAAAVPPNDQEWYLCRVYNKRAGPLQASYN
;
A
#
# COMPACT_ATOMS: atom_id res chain seq x y z
N MET A 1 -10.48 -1.45 -41.36
CA MET A 1 -9.20 -1.43 -40.63
C MET A 1 -9.59 -1.31 -39.17
N ASP A 2 -9.75 -2.45 -38.52
CA ASP A 2 -10.07 -2.50 -37.09
C ASP A 2 -8.84 -2.09 -36.29
N PRO A 3 -8.96 -1.27 -35.22
CA PRO A 3 -7.83 -0.94 -34.38
C PRO A 3 -7.40 -2.19 -33.61
N GLU A 4 -6.14 -2.55 -33.80
CA GLU A 4 -5.42 -3.65 -33.19
C GLU A 4 -5.51 -3.57 -31.66
N VAL A 5 -6.06 -4.62 -31.04
CA VAL A 5 -6.10 -4.78 -29.58
C VAL A 5 -4.65 -4.94 -29.09
N PRO A 6 -4.14 -4.11 -28.17
CA PRO A 6 -2.76 -4.27 -27.71
C PRO A 6 -2.62 -5.60 -26.96
N ALA A 7 -1.68 -6.42 -27.45
CA ALA A 7 -1.37 -7.73 -26.90
C ALA A 7 -0.89 -7.65 -25.44
N ALA A 8 -1.27 -8.66 -24.66
CA ALA A 8 -0.99 -8.85 -23.23
C ALA A 8 0.51 -8.98 -22.84
N ASN A 9 1.43 -8.51 -23.67
CA ASN A 9 2.87 -8.80 -23.57
C ASN A 9 3.72 -7.71 -22.87
N ASN A 10 3.12 -6.66 -22.31
CA ASN A 10 3.87 -5.62 -21.59
C ASN A 10 3.83 -5.77 -20.06
N LEU A 11 3.33 -6.90 -19.54
CA LEU A 11 3.44 -7.19 -18.12
C LEU A 11 4.87 -7.64 -17.77
N PRO A 12 5.45 -7.19 -16.64
CA PRO A 12 6.77 -7.63 -16.22
C PRO A 12 6.82 -9.17 -16.14
N PRO A 13 7.97 -9.80 -16.45
CA PRO A 13 8.09 -11.25 -16.63
C PRO A 13 7.63 -12.11 -15.43
N ALA A 14 7.54 -11.51 -14.24
CA ALA A 14 6.98 -12.15 -13.05
C ALA A 14 5.47 -12.44 -13.11
N VAL A 15 4.71 -11.76 -14.00
CA VAL A 15 3.25 -11.89 -14.09
C VAL A 15 2.81 -12.89 -15.17
N ALA A 16 3.65 -13.15 -16.16
CA ALA A 16 3.32 -14.00 -17.32
C ALA A 16 3.20 -15.51 -17.03
N ASN A 17 3.65 -15.98 -15.86
CA ASN A 17 3.65 -17.40 -15.47
C ASN A 17 2.73 -17.72 -14.27
N LEU A 18 1.80 -16.83 -13.93
CA LEU A 18 0.91 -17.04 -12.80
C LEU A 18 -0.31 -17.87 -13.21
N PRO A 19 -0.79 -18.80 -12.36
CA PRO A 19 -1.99 -19.57 -12.65
C PRO A 19 -3.19 -18.66 -12.95
N PRO A 20 -4.13 -19.07 -13.83
CA PRO A 20 -5.38 -18.34 -14.02
C PRO A 20 -6.09 -18.08 -12.68
N GLY A 21 -6.47 -16.83 -12.44
CA GLY A 21 -7.14 -16.41 -11.19
C GLY A 21 -6.19 -16.11 -10.02
N TRP A 22 -4.87 -16.21 -10.20
CA TRP A 22 -3.94 -15.72 -9.19
C TRP A 22 -4.11 -14.21 -8.96
N ARG A 23 -4.06 -13.79 -7.70
CA ARG A 23 -4.11 -12.39 -7.27
C ARG A 23 -3.05 -12.17 -6.19
N PHE A 24 -2.33 -11.07 -6.30
CA PHE A 24 -1.52 -10.49 -5.23
C PHE A 24 -2.43 -9.95 -4.13
N ARG A 25 -2.65 -10.77 -3.11
CA ARG A 25 -3.35 -10.42 -1.87
C ARG A 25 -2.47 -10.76 -0.67
N PRO A 26 -1.35 -10.04 -0.48
CA PRO A 26 -0.44 -10.32 0.62
C PRO A 26 -1.14 -10.13 1.97
N SER A 27 -0.78 -10.97 2.95
CA SER A 27 -1.21 -10.78 4.34
C SER A 27 -0.53 -9.57 4.98
N ASP A 28 -1.08 -9.09 6.09
CA ASP A 28 -0.46 -8.01 6.89
C ASP A 28 1.00 -8.35 7.26
N GLU A 29 1.27 -9.63 7.55
CA GLU A 29 2.62 -10.13 7.90
C GLU A 29 3.57 -10.11 6.68
N GLN A 30 3.07 -10.51 5.51
CA GLN A 30 3.85 -10.47 4.26
C GLN A 30 4.18 -9.03 3.85
N LEU A 31 3.22 -8.11 3.98
CA LEU A 31 3.45 -6.68 3.73
C LEU A 31 4.53 -6.12 4.66
N LEU A 32 4.49 -6.48 5.95
CA LEU A 32 5.49 -6.04 6.90
C LEU A 32 6.88 -6.64 6.63
N ASP A 33 6.95 -7.90 6.18
CA ASP A 33 8.19 -8.55 5.73
C ASP A 33 8.81 -7.80 4.54
N MET A 34 7.98 -7.46 3.53
CA MET A 34 8.41 -6.68 2.37
C MET A 34 8.90 -5.29 2.77
N LEU A 35 8.22 -4.62 3.69
CA LEU A 35 8.65 -3.32 4.22
C LEU A 35 9.97 -3.41 5.00
N THR A 36 10.16 -4.48 5.78
CA THR A 36 11.40 -4.72 6.52
C THR A 36 12.57 -4.95 5.56
N LYS A 37 12.37 -5.75 4.52
CA LYS A 37 13.35 -5.93 3.42
C LYS A 37 13.68 -4.60 2.75
N LYS A 38 12.67 -3.77 2.45
CA LYS A 38 12.85 -2.44 1.86
C LYS A 38 13.73 -1.55 2.75
N ARG A 39 13.45 -1.48 4.06
CA ARG A 39 14.25 -0.70 5.03
C ARG A 39 15.70 -1.19 5.12
N LEU A 40 15.92 -2.50 5.04
CA LEU A 40 17.23 -3.12 5.06
C LEU A 40 17.95 -3.06 3.69
N GLN A 41 17.39 -2.33 2.71
CA GLN A 41 17.92 -2.21 1.34
C GLN A 41 18.12 -3.57 0.66
N GLN A 42 17.31 -4.56 1.04
CA GLN A 42 17.26 -5.87 0.38
C GLN A 42 16.37 -5.78 -0.86
N GLU A 43 16.55 -6.72 -1.79
CA GLU A 43 15.65 -6.83 -2.94
C GLU A 43 14.21 -7.07 -2.45
N VAL A 44 13.32 -6.21 -2.94
CA VAL A 44 11.89 -6.32 -2.74
C VAL A 44 11.21 -6.54 -4.07
N ASP A 45 10.02 -7.09 -3.99
CA ASP A 45 9.17 -7.33 -5.13
C ASP A 45 8.89 -6.03 -5.91
N HIS A 46 9.35 -5.96 -7.16
CA HIS A 46 9.20 -4.80 -8.04
C HIS A 46 7.74 -4.46 -8.39
N ARG A 47 6.81 -5.29 -7.96
CA ARG A 47 5.36 -5.13 -8.09
C ARG A 47 4.78 -4.03 -7.20
N ILE A 48 5.54 -3.58 -6.18
CA ILE A 48 5.17 -2.44 -5.34
C ILE A 48 6.05 -1.23 -5.70
N PRO A 49 5.52 -0.20 -6.38
CA PRO A 49 6.29 0.97 -6.78
C PRO A 49 6.64 1.88 -5.59
N GLU A 50 7.70 2.66 -5.75
CA GLU A 50 8.09 3.73 -4.84
C GLU A 50 7.50 5.06 -5.30
N VAL A 51 6.76 5.74 -4.41
CA VAL A 51 6.08 7.01 -4.69
C VAL A 51 6.45 8.01 -3.61
N ARG A 52 7.20 9.06 -3.95
CA ARG A 52 7.73 10.03 -2.97
C ARG A 52 6.68 11.05 -2.52
N ASP A 53 5.78 11.40 -3.41
CA ASP A 53 4.71 12.39 -3.26
C ASP A 53 3.34 11.73 -3.00
N PHE A 54 3.35 10.49 -2.46
CA PHE A 54 2.15 9.68 -2.23
C PHE A 54 1.01 10.45 -1.54
N TYR A 55 1.33 11.21 -0.49
CA TYR A 55 0.35 11.94 0.31
C TYR A 55 -0.20 13.22 -0.36
N LEU A 56 0.42 13.66 -1.45
CA LEU A 56 -0.03 14.81 -2.24
C LEU A 56 -1.03 14.43 -3.34
N GLN A 57 -1.23 13.13 -3.57
CA GLN A 57 -2.10 12.61 -4.62
C GLN A 57 -3.41 12.08 -4.03
N THR A 58 -4.50 12.31 -4.74
CA THR A 58 -5.80 11.70 -4.45
C THR A 58 -5.76 10.18 -4.71
N PRO A 59 -6.63 9.38 -4.07
CA PRO A 59 -6.76 7.97 -4.42
C PRO A 59 -7.09 7.76 -5.90
N GLU A 60 -7.89 8.64 -6.49
CA GLU A 60 -8.22 8.59 -7.91
C GLU A 60 -6.99 8.77 -8.81
N GLU A 61 -6.11 9.74 -8.51
CA GLU A 61 -4.85 9.93 -9.23
C GLU A 61 -3.90 8.75 -9.07
N LEU A 62 -3.73 8.24 -7.84
CA LEU A 62 -2.91 7.07 -7.56
C LEU A 62 -3.41 5.83 -8.31
N THR A 63 -4.71 5.56 -8.28
CA THR A 63 -5.25 4.36 -8.93
C THR A 63 -5.25 4.44 -10.45
N ALA A 64 -5.45 5.63 -11.02
CA ALA A 64 -5.36 5.86 -12.46
C ALA A 64 -3.90 5.81 -12.96
N GLY A 65 -2.96 6.46 -12.26
CA GLY A 65 -1.56 6.53 -12.65
C GLY A 65 -0.83 5.18 -12.58
N TYR A 66 -1.32 4.27 -11.72
CA TYR A 66 -0.74 2.93 -11.52
C TYR A 66 -1.72 1.82 -11.93
N ALA A 67 -2.62 2.10 -12.87
CA ALA A 67 -3.64 1.16 -13.33
C ALA A 67 -3.04 -0.14 -13.92
N ASP A 68 -1.91 -0.10 -14.64
CA ASP A 68 -1.30 -1.32 -15.20
C ASP A 68 -0.67 -2.25 -14.15
N MET A 69 -0.51 -1.75 -12.90
CA MET A 69 -0.10 -2.57 -11.77
C MET A 69 -1.27 -3.38 -11.18
N LEU A 70 -2.49 -3.22 -11.72
CA LEU A 70 -3.69 -4.02 -11.42
C LEU A 70 -3.55 -5.52 -11.73
N GLY A 71 -2.47 -5.96 -12.40
CA GLY A 71 -2.11 -7.39 -12.52
C GLY A 71 -1.83 -8.09 -11.18
N LEU A 72 -2.03 -7.39 -10.06
CA LEU A 72 -1.73 -7.78 -8.70
C LEU A 72 -3.02 -7.83 -7.87
N GLY A 73 -3.90 -6.86 -7.91
CA GLY A 73 -5.20 -6.95 -7.24
C GLY A 73 -6.16 -6.01 -7.91
N GLU A 74 -7.26 -6.53 -8.46
CA GLU A 74 -8.23 -5.77 -9.27
C GLU A 74 -8.80 -4.52 -8.56
N ASP A 75 -8.65 -4.42 -7.23
CA ASP A 75 -9.29 -3.46 -6.32
C ASP A 75 -8.33 -2.89 -5.25
N GLU A 76 -7.05 -3.26 -5.25
CA GLU A 76 -6.07 -2.84 -4.23
C GLU A 76 -4.72 -2.47 -4.86
N TRP A 77 -4.20 -1.30 -4.46
CA TRP A 77 -2.90 -0.80 -4.90
C TRP A 77 -1.96 -0.69 -3.70
N TYR A 78 -0.69 -1.01 -3.93
CA TYR A 78 0.34 -1.07 -2.90
C TYR A 78 1.48 -0.14 -3.28
N PHE A 79 2.00 0.63 -2.32
CA PHE A 79 3.05 1.62 -2.57
C PHE A 79 4.09 1.61 -1.45
N PHE A 80 5.37 1.74 -1.79
CA PHE A 80 6.38 2.18 -0.85
C PHE A 80 6.45 3.70 -0.90
N THR A 81 6.37 4.36 0.25
CA THR A 81 6.57 5.81 0.35
C THR A 81 7.56 6.10 1.47
N PRO A 82 8.50 7.04 1.28
CA PRO A 82 9.24 7.56 2.41
C PRO A 82 8.28 8.23 3.39
N TRP A 83 8.65 8.22 4.67
CA TRP A 83 8.03 9.06 5.67
C TRP A 83 8.30 10.51 5.30
N ALA A 84 7.23 11.24 5.01
CA ALA A 84 7.31 12.68 4.82
C ALA A 84 7.23 13.33 6.21
N TYR A 85 8.37 13.81 6.71
CA TYR A 85 8.42 14.66 7.90
C TYR A 85 8.19 16.11 7.50
N GLU A 86 6.97 16.44 7.08
CA GLU A 86 6.49 17.82 7.03
C GLU A 86 5.12 17.85 7.73
N GLU A 87 5.17 18.19 9.03
CA GLU A 87 4.10 18.74 9.89
C GLU A 87 2.66 18.28 9.60
N GLU A 88 2.27 17.12 10.16
CA GLU A 88 0.86 16.72 10.39
C GLU A 88 -0.10 16.83 9.19
N ASN A 89 0.34 16.33 8.02
CA ASN A 89 -0.48 15.94 6.86
C ASN A 89 -1.45 17.03 6.30
N PRO A 90 -0.96 17.92 5.43
CA PRO A 90 -1.80 18.54 4.40
C PRO A 90 -1.22 18.41 2.97
N PRO A 91 -2.02 18.56 1.88
CA PRO A 91 -3.48 18.49 1.77
C PRO A 91 -3.94 17.50 0.68
N LEU A 92 -5.01 16.73 0.92
CA LEU A 92 -5.95 16.57 -0.20
C LEU A 92 -6.69 17.94 -0.27
N LEU A 93 -7.01 18.44 -1.48
CA LEU A 93 -7.73 19.70 -1.76
C LEU A 93 -8.48 20.26 -0.54
N ALA A 94 -8.39 21.56 -0.21
CA ALA A 94 -8.88 22.25 1.02
C ALA A 94 -9.94 21.57 1.93
N ASP A 95 -10.90 20.82 1.38
CA ASP A 95 -11.95 20.08 2.06
C ASP A 95 -11.76 18.53 2.15
N GLU A 96 -10.57 18.02 1.84
CA GLU A 96 -10.24 16.58 1.80
C GLU A 96 -9.08 16.23 2.75
N PHE A 97 -9.19 15.11 3.46
CA PHE A 97 -8.10 14.61 4.31
C PHE A 97 -8.29 13.14 4.71
N TRP A 98 -7.18 12.46 5.00
CA TRP A 98 -7.20 11.13 5.59
C TRP A 98 -7.42 11.20 7.11
N LYS A 99 -8.38 10.43 7.63
CA LYS A 99 -8.66 10.31 9.06
C LYS A 99 -8.49 8.88 9.54
N GLN A 100 -7.69 8.68 10.60
CA GLN A 100 -7.57 7.37 11.23
C GLN A 100 -8.93 6.82 11.68
N ARG A 101 -9.14 5.52 11.47
CA ARG A 101 -10.31 4.77 11.93
C ARG A 101 -9.87 3.59 12.77
N GLY A 102 -10.40 3.53 13.99
CA GLY A 102 -10.11 2.45 14.92
C GLY A 102 -8.69 2.51 15.47
N ASN A 103 -8.31 1.46 16.17
CA ASN A 103 -7.02 1.39 16.84
C ASN A 103 -5.94 0.89 15.88
N THR A 104 -4.74 1.42 16.05
CA THR A 104 -3.52 0.90 15.42
C THR A 104 -3.33 -0.57 15.83
N LYS A 105 -3.07 -1.45 14.86
CA LYS A 105 -2.84 -2.87 15.10
C LYS A 105 -1.35 -3.17 15.09
N THR A 106 -0.87 -3.95 16.06
CA THR A 106 0.48 -4.52 16.00
C THR A 106 0.48 -5.74 15.08
N VAL A 107 1.41 -5.76 14.13
CA VAL A 107 1.63 -6.86 13.19
C VAL A 107 3.00 -7.46 13.48
N ARG A 108 3.10 -8.80 13.51
CA ARG A 108 4.37 -9.50 13.66
C ARG A 108 4.71 -10.20 12.36
N VAL A 109 5.97 -10.14 11.93
CA VAL A 109 6.40 -10.78 10.67
C VAL A 109 6.26 -12.30 10.74
N ARG A 110 6.64 -12.89 11.88
CA ARG A 110 6.47 -14.32 12.20
C ARG A 110 6.34 -14.52 13.71
N ALA A 111 5.75 -15.63 14.13
CA ALA A 111 5.75 -16.03 15.54
C ALA A 111 7.18 -16.18 16.06
N GLY A 112 7.49 -15.54 17.18
CA GLY A 112 8.85 -15.51 17.75
C GLY A 112 9.84 -14.54 17.09
N SER A 113 9.42 -13.80 16.05
CA SER A 113 10.26 -12.76 15.43
C SER A 113 10.46 -11.57 16.38
N THR A 114 11.68 -11.00 16.37
CA THR A 114 12.00 -9.72 17.01
C THR A 114 11.53 -8.52 16.19
N TYR A 115 11.12 -8.75 14.93
CA TYR A 115 10.58 -7.73 14.05
C TYR A 115 9.05 -7.68 14.15
N TYR A 116 8.57 -6.50 14.48
CA TYR A 116 7.15 -6.16 14.49
C TYR A 116 6.97 -4.80 13.83
N GLY A 117 5.74 -4.49 13.50
CA GLY A 117 5.35 -3.20 12.94
C GLY A 117 3.94 -2.87 13.34
N PHE A 118 3.45 -1.76 12.81
CA PHE A 118 2.10 -1.32 13.07
C PHE A 118 1.35 -1.10 11.77
N LYS A 119 0.04 -1.34 11.85
CA LYS A 119 -0.91 -1.04 10.79
C LYS A 119 -1.90 -0.01 11.31
N LYS A 120 -1.96 1.13 10.64
CA LYS A 120 -2.98 2.17 10.84
C LYS A 120 -3.94 2.13 9.66
N THR A 121 -5.23 2.10 9.93
CA THR A 121 -6.26 2.19 8.88
C THR A 121 -6.86 3.60 8.88
N LEU A 122 -6.93 4.22 7.71
CA LEU A 122 -7.49 5.54 7.48
C LEU A 122 -8.66 5.48 6.50
N VAL A 123 -9.53 6.47 6.62
CA VAL A 123 -10.65 6.74 5.70
C VAL A 123 -10.51 8.16 5.17
N LEU A 124 -10.71 8.32 3.87
CA LEU A 124 -10.75 9.65 3.26
C LEU A 124 -12.07 10.34 3.65
N ILE A 125 -11.95 11.56 4.15
CA ILE A 125 -13.04 12.51 4.35
C ILE A 125 -12.97 13.53 3.21
N ARG A 126 -14.08 13.78 2.53
CA ARG A 126 -14.21 14.77 1.45
C ARG A 126 -15.45 15.63 1.71
N ASN A 127 -15.28 16.94 1.81
CA ASN A 127 -16.34 17.90 2.15
C ASN A 127 -17.09 17.51 3.45
N GLY A 128 -16.33 17.05 4.47
CA GLY A 128 -16.89 16.56 5.73
C GLY A 128 -17.56 15.17 5.66
N ILE A 129 -17.62 14.53 4.49
CA ILE A 129 -18.30 13.24 4.29
C ILE A 129 -17.27 12.11 4.16
N LYS A 130 -17.51 11.00 4.87
CA LYS A 130 -16.70 9.77 4.75
C LYS A 130 -16.89 9.14 3.37
N THR A 131 -15.80 8.90 2.65
CA THR A 131 -15.85 8.21 1.35
C THR A 131 -15.67 6.69 1.51
N ALA A 132 -15.72 5.98 0.37
CA ALA A 132 -15.44 4.54 0.31
C ALA A 132 -13.94 4.23 0.23
N TRP A 133 -13.09 5.23 0.00
CA TRP A 133 -11.64 5.08 -0.07
C TRP A 133 -11.04 4.75 1.30
N ARG A 134 -10.05 3.87 1.28
CA ARG A 134 -9.31 3.40 2.45
C ARG A 134 -7.82 3.42 2.14
N LEU A 135 -7.06 3.68 3.19
CA LEU A 135 -5.62 3.61 3.21
C LEU A 135 -5.22 2.79 4.44
N ASP A 136 -4.49 1.69 4.24
CA ASP A 136 -3.77 1.03 5.31
C ASP A 136 -2.30 1.40 5.23
N GLU A 137 -1.80 2.07 6.26
CA GLU A 137 -0.39 2.42 6.43
C GLU A 137 0.29 1.38 7.30
N TYR A 138 1.39 0.83 6.82
CA TYR A 138 2.26 -0.07 7.55
C TYR A 138 3.58 0.63 7.80
N ASN A 139 4.06 0.60 9.04
CA ASN A 139 5.41 0.99 9.40
C ASN A 139 6.10 -0.16 10.15
N ALA A 140 7.35 -0.44 9.79
CA ALA A 140 8.15 -1.43 10.50
C ALA A 140 8.80 -0.76 11.72
N ALA A 141 8.71 -1.37 12.89
CA ALA A 141 9.51 -0.94 14.03
C ALA A 141 10.98 -1.38 13.80
N PRO A 142 11.97 -0.60 14.28
CA PRO A 142 13.35 -1.08 14.27
C PRO A 142 13.46 -2.39 15.06
N PRO A 143 14.35 -3.33 14.66
CA PRO A 143 14.61 -4.51 15.45
C PRO A 143 15.02 -4.12 16.88
N LEU A 144 14.53 -4.84 17.88
CA LEU A 144 14.90 -4.66 19.29
C LEU A 144 16.43 -4.70 19.54
N ALA A 145 17.20 -5.30 18.63
CA ALA A 145 18.65 -5.25 18.61
C ALA A 145 19.12 -4.14 17.63
N ALA A 146 19.41 -2.97 18.18
CA ALA A 146 19.68 -1.70 17.48
C ALA A 146 20.94 -1.64 16.58
N ALA A 147 21.44 -2.75 16.05
CA ALA A 147 22.76 -2.81 15.41
C ALA A 147 22.75 -2.85 13.86
N ALA A 148 21.59 -2.91 13.21
CA ALA A 148 21.50 -3.17 11.77
C ALA A 148 20.80 -2.08 10.95
N VAL A 149 20.57 -0.88 11.51
CA VAL A 149 19.93 0.21 10.76
C VAL A 149 21.01 0.98 9.98
N PRO A 150 20.99 0.99 8.64
CA PRO A 150 21.94 1.77 7.86
C PRO A 150 21.77 3.28 8.12
N PRO A 151 22.84 4.10 7.97
CA PRO A 151 22.84 5.53 8.36
C PRO A 151 21.84 6.41 7.60
N ASN A 152 21.30 5.93 6.48
CA ASN A 152 20.33 6.66 5.68
C ASN A 152 18.92 6.31 6.19
N ASP A 153 18.57 6.95 7.30
CA ASP A 153 17.41 6.67 8.17
C ASP A 153 16.07 7.13 7.55
N GLN A 154 15.90 6.96 6.23
CA GLN A 154 14.64 7.25 5.58
C GLN A 154 13.63 6.19 6.05
N GLU A 155 12.82 6.56 7.04
CA GLU A 155 11.72 5.71 7.51
C GLU A 155 10.79 5.45 6.31
N TRP A 156 10.60 4.18 5.95
CA TRP A 156 9.72 3.80 4.86
C TRP A 156 8.37 3.33 5.42
N TYR A 157 7.32 3.65 4.68
CA TYR A 157 5.97 3.13 4.88
C TYR A 157 5.59 2.26 3.69
N LEU A 158 4.75 1.26 3.95
CA LEU A 158 4.01 0.56 2.91
C LEU A 158 2.55 0.97 3.02
N CYS A 159 1.99 1.48 1.93
CA CYS A 159 0.62 1.98 1.86
C CYS A 159 -0.22 1.08 0.97
N ARG A 160 -1.37 0.62 1.46
CA ARG A 160 -2.39 -0.07 0.67
C ARG A 160 -3.61 0.83 0.47
N VAL A 161 -3.88 1.22 -0.78
CA VAL A 161 -5.03 2.06 -1.17
C VAL A 161 -6.10 1.18 -1.83
N TYR A 162 -7.36 1.35 -1.45
CA TYR A 162 -8.47 0.58 -2.01
C TYR A 162 -9.82 1.27 -1.82
N ASN A 163 -10.77 0.94 -2.69
CA ASN A 163 -12.14 1.45 -2.62
C ASN A 163 -13.11 0.34 -2.18
N LYS A 164 -13.74 0.49 -1.01
CA LYS A 164 -14.65 -0.53 -0.46
C LYS A 164 -15.87 -0.84 -1.32
N ARG A 165 -16.27 0.07 -2.23
CA ARG A 165 -17.41 -0.16 -3.13
C ARG A 165 -17.02 -0.90 -4.41
N ALA A 166 -15.72 -1.02 -4.71
CA ALA A 166 -15.20 -1.73 -5.87
C ALA A 166 -14.89 -3.22 -5.58
N GLY A 167 -14.89 -3.63 -4.31
CA GLY A 167 -14.79 -5.05 -3.94
C GLY A 167 -16.10 -5.80 -4.20
N PRO A 168 -16.07 -7.15 -4.30
CA PRO A 168 -17.29 -7.94 -4.41
C PRO A 168 -18.20 -7.59 -3.23
N LEU A 169 -19.48 -7.33 -3.53
CA LEU A 169 -20.52 -6.98 -2.55
C LEU A 169 -20.43 -7.92 -1.34
N GLN A 170 -19.81 -7.47 -0.26
CA GLN A 170 -19.98 -8.14 1.02
C GLN A 170 -21.39 -7.79 1.50
N ALA A 171 -22.30 -8.74 1.32
CA ALA A 171 -23.60 -8.72 1.96
C ALA A 171 -23.38 -8.54 3.47
N SER A 172 -23.73 -7.38 3.98
CA SER A 172 -23.82 -7.15 5.42
C SER A 172 -24.95 -8.03 5.96
N TYR A 173 -24.61 -9.05 6.75
CA TYR A 173 -25.56 -9.65 7.67
C TYR A 173 -25.83 -8.65 8.82
N ASN A 174 -27.11 -8.50 9.14
CA ASN A 174 -27.70 -7.57 10.11
C ASN A 174 -27.08 -7.67 11.51
#